data_AF-A3TYD5-F1
#
_entry.id   AF-A3TYD5-F1
#
_cell.length_a   1.000
_cell.length_b   1.000
_cell.length_c   1.000
_cell.angle_alpha   90.00
_cell.angle_beta   90.00
_cell.angle_gamma   90.00
#
_symmetry.space_group_name_H-M   'P 1'
#
loop_
_entity.id
_entity.type
_entity.pdbx_description
1 polymer ?
#
loop_
_entity_poly.entity_id
_entity_poly.type
_entity_poly.pdbx_seq_one_letter_code
_entity_poly.pdbx_strand_id
1 'polypeptide(L)'
;MEKGFADAQALEADLARLCVDLAELIAQPAAARDAAEIRQGWQEIENLRWRANSLSRTLASIDRKAGRKERLGNALIDGGTKRYVQQFSNRIKMWDAVHKMVARHANPERRPLLREIPDSQDVGLLEVIYRALHRLAGSGGQSEEAEAHGCFSDIPMPVYRYETLMLAAYRILLAQGRTGTARFIDVGCGGGSKVFLASRYFAECHGLDYDRDYIAAAERTLRTVRAESCFAFQADALVFDGYGDYDVIYFYRPMIDDRMLARLEDRVLSTARPGTVILAPYDVMLNPRSDFDCARIERCIFIAGITQDEADAIRYEAEHTDDRFVTRSGDFARDPGFWSALLDASRFDIGVGDTVPGLRRGIREPA
;
A
#
# COMPACT_ATOMS: atom_id res chain seq x y z
N MET A 1 -27.92 2.16 32.54
CA MET A 1 -26.96 1.44 31.67
C MET A 1 -27.26 1.85 30.24
N GLU A 2 -28.47 1.56 29.76
CA GLU A 2 -28.98 1.88 28.41
C GLU A 2 -28.66 3.31 27.91
N LYS A 3 -28.95 4.34 28.71
CA LYS A 3 -28.67 5.73 28.31
C LYS A 3 -27.21 5.98 27.86
N GLY A 4 -26.23 5.44 28.59
CA GLY A 4 -24.81 5.65 28.26
C GLY A 4 -24.38 4.95 26.96
N PHE A 5 -25.01 3.82 26.63
CA PHE A 5 -24.79 3.13 25.35
C PHE A 5 -25.48 3.87 24.21
N ALA A 6 -26.73 4.31 24.39
CA ALA A 6 -27.44 5.11 23.40
C ALA A 6 -26.70 6.43 23.08
N ASP A 7 -26.19 7.13 24.10
CA ASP A 7 -25.42 8.35 23.92
C ASP A 7 -24.09 8.09 23.17
N ALA A 8 -23.46 6.94 23.39
CA ALA A 8 -22.24 6.54 22.68
C ALA A 8 -22.52 6.19 21.21
N GLN A 9 -23.58 5.42 20.94
CA GLN A 9 -23.98 5.06 19.58
C GLN A 9 -24.36 6.30 18.76
N ALA A 10 -25.10 7.25 19.35
CA ALA A 10 -25.43 8.51 18.70
C ALA A 10 -24.15 9.31 18.36
N LEU A 11 -23.20 9.38 19.29
CA LEU A 11 -21.92 10.04 19.04
C LEU A 11 -21.10 9.34 17.94
N GLU A 12 -21.08 8.00 17.90
CA GLU A 12 -20.39 7.27 16.84
C GLU A 12 -21.01 7.54 15.47
N ALA A 13 -22.33 7.67 15.38
CA ALA A 13 -23.00 8.04 14.14
C ALA A 13 -22.62 9.47 13.69
N ASP A 14 -22.60 10.43 14.61
CA ASP A 14 -22.17 11.81 14.33
C ASP A 14 -20.71 11.83 13.84
N LEU A 15 -19.81 11.13 14.52
CA LEU A 15 -18.39 11.03 14.15
C LEU A 15 -18.20 10.33 12.81
N ALA A 16 -18.93 9.24 12.54
CA ALA A 16 -18.83 8.51 11.29
C ALA A 16 -19.22 9.40 10.10
N ARG A 17 -20.29 10.18 10.23
CA ARG A 17 -20.70 11.14 9.19
C ARG A 17 -19.61 12.18 8.92
N LEU A 18 -19.10 12.85 9.96
CA LEU A 18 -18.04 13.85 9.80
C LEU A 18 -16.74 13.25 9.24
N CYS A 19 -16.43 11.99 9.58
CA CYS A 19 -15.28 11.28 9.02
C CYS A 19 -15.45 10.96 7.55
N VAL A 20 -16.67 10.68 7.08
CA VAL A 20 -16.96 10.50 5.64
C VAL A 20 -16.78 11.83 4.90
N ASP A 21 -17.39 12.91 5.41
CA ASP A 21 -17.30 14.24 4.81
C ASP A 21 -15.82 14.69 4.66
N LEU A 22 -15.01 14.51 5.72
CA LEU A 22 -13.58 14.83 5.69
C LEU A 22 -12.75 13.85 4.83
N ALA A 23 -13.16 12.58 4.73
CA ALA A 23 -12.50 11.58 3.89
C ALA A 23 -12.60 11.93 2.41
N GLU A 24 -13.73 12.48 1.95
CA GLU A 24 -13.90 12.95 0.58
C GLU A 24 -12.90 14.05 0.21
N LEU A 25 -12.63 14.98 1.13
CA LEU A 25 -11.61 16.02 0.95
C LEU A 25 -10.19 15.43 0.90
N ILE A 26 -9.87 14.51 1.82
CA ILE A 26 -8.54 13.87 1.90
C ILE A 26 -8.25 13.00 0.67
N ALA A 27 -9.26 12.35 0.11
CA ALA A 27 -9.12 11.46 -1.04
C ALA A 27 -8.71 12.18 -2.34
N GLN A 28 -8.85 13.51 -2.40
CA GLN A 28 -8.43 14.32 -3.55
C GLN A 28 -6.90 14.34 -3.71
N PRO A 29 -6.37 14.57 -4.93
CA PRO A 29 -4.95 14.84 -5.14
C PRO A 29 -4.46 16.05 -4.34
N ALA A 30 -3.18 16.08 -3.96
CA ALA A 30 -2.64 17.10 -3.05
C ALA A 30 -2.91 18.55 -3.52
N ALA A 31 -2.70 18.86 -4.80
CA ALA A 31 -3.00 20.16 -5.41
C ALA A 31 -4.46 20.59 -5.33
N ALA A 32 -5.38 19.63 -5.35
CA ALA A 32 -6.82 19.93 -5.39
C ALA A 32 -7.41 20.15 -3.98
N ARG A 33 -6.69 19.77 -2.93
CA ARG A 33 -7.17 19.84 -1.55
C ARG A 33 -7.26 21.28 -1.06
N ASP A 34 -8.39 21.65 -0.49
CA ASP A 34 -8.49 22.84 0.34
C ASP A 34 -8.01 22.53 1.76
N ALA A 35 -6.79 22.97 2.07
CA ALA A 35 -6.19 22.81 3.40
C ALA A 35 -7.00 23.48 4.53
N ALA A 36 -7.69 24.59 4.25
CA ALA A 36 -8.53 25.27 5.23
C ALA A 36 -9.80 24.46 5.51
N GLU A 37 -10.40 23.88 4.47
CA GLU A 37 -11.58 23.02 4.60
C GLU A 37 -11.25 21.73 5.38
N ILE A 38 -10.10 21.08 5.09
CA ILE A 38 -9.61 19.93 5.87
C ILE A 38 -9.43 20.30 7.35
N ARG A 39 -8.83 21.45 7.65
CA ARG A 39 -8.66 21.92 9.04
C ARG A 39 -9.99 22.19 9.72
N GLN A 40 -10.95 22.78 9.00
CA GLN A 40 -12.29 23.04 9.52
C GLN A 40 -13.02 21.72 9.83
N GLY A 41 -13.08 20.79 8.87
CA GLY A 41 -13.72 19.49 9.08
C GLY A 41 -13.09 18.71 10.24
N TRP A 42 -11.77 18.77 10.39
CA TRP A 42 -11.10 18.19 11.55
C TRP A 42 -11.45 18.89 12.87
N GLN A 43 -11.55 20.22 12.88
CA GLN A 43 -11.94 20.96 14.09
C GLN A 43 -13.35 20.58 14.56
N GLU A 44 -14.28 20.32 13.64
CA GLU A 44 -15.63 19.83 13.97
C GLU A 44 -15.59 18.45 14.67
N ILE A 45 -14.75 17.54 14.17
CA ILE A 45 -14.49 16.24 14.83
C ILE A 45 -13.84 16.44 16.21
N GLU A 46 -12.81 17.30 16.31
CA GLU A 46 -12.06 17.56 17.55
C GLU A 46 -12.95 18.13 18.65
N ASN A 47 -13.94 18.95 18.29
CA ASN A 47 -14.93 19.49 19.24
C ASN A 47 -15.74 18.38 19.96
N LEU A 48 -15.86 17.19 19.35
CA LEU A 48 -16.54 16.03 19.94
C LEU A 48 -15.62 15.18 20.84
N ARG A 49 -14.30 15.42 20.85
CA ARG A 49 -13.30 14.62 21.58
C ARG A 49 -13.57 14.52 23.07
N TRP A 50 -13.93 15.65 23.71
CA TRP A 50 -14.20 15.66 25.15
C TRP A 50 -15.40 14.78 25.50
N ARG A 51 -16.48 14.88 24.70
CA ARG A 51 -17.69 14.06 24.87
C ARG A 51 -17.36 12.58 24.70
N ALA A 52 -16.57 12.23 23.68
CA ALA A 52 -16.12 10.87 23.41
C ALA A 52 -15.31 10.27 24.59
N ASN A 53 -14.36 11.03 25.13
CA ASN A 53 -13.57 10.62 26.30
C ASN A 53 -14.41 10.49 27.58
N SER A 54 -15.41 11.36 27.78
CA SER A 54 -16.34 11.29 28.90
C SER A 54 -17.20 10.01 28.84
N LEU A 55 -17.74 9.71 27.66
CA LEU A 55 -18.52 8.49 27.42
C LEU A 55 -17.66 7.23 27.58
N SER A 56 -16.43 7.22 27.06
CA SER A 56 -15.52 6.07 27.22
C SER A 56 -15.26 5.76 28.71
N ARG A 57 -15.02 6.79 29.53
CA ARG A 57 -14.84 6.64 30.99
C ARG A 57 -16.12 6.14 31.68
N THR A 58 -17.28 6.64 31.25
CA THR A 58 -18.59 6.24 31.76
C THR A 58 -18.87 4.77 31.45
N LEU A 59 -18.68 4.34 30.21
CA LEU A 59 -18.83 2.95 29.76
C LEU A 59 -17.87 2.01 30.49
N ALA A 60 -16.60 2.39 30.65
CA ALA A 60 -15.64 1.60 31.41
C ALA A 60 -16.02 1.47 32.90
N SER A 61 -16.63 2.50 33.48
CA SER A 61 -17.15 2.44 34.85
C SER A 61 -18.34 1.48 34.98
N ILE A 62 -19.24 1.51 33.99
CA ILE A 62 -20.38 0.58 33.91
C ILE A 62 -19.88 -0.87 33.80
N ASP A 63 -18.93 -1.14 32.90
CA ASP A 63 -18.34 -2.48 32.71
C ASP A 63 -17.68 -3.01 33.99
N ARG A 64 -16.86 -2.17 34.68
CA ARG A 64 -16.26 -2.56 35.97
C ARG A 64 -17.30 -2.89 37.05
N LYS A 65 -18.36 -2.08 37.16
CA LYS A 65 -19.44 -2.32 38.13
C LYS A 65 -20.21 -3.60 37.80
N ALA A 66 -20.46 -3.85 36.53
CA ALA A 66 -21.12 -5.06 36.06
C ALA A 66 -20.25 -6.30 36.35
N GLY A 67 -18.95 -6.27 36.04
CA GLY A 67 -18.03 -7.39 36.29
C GLY A 67 -17.88 -7.74 37.78
N ARG A 68 -18.04 -6.74 38.66
CA ARG A 68 -18.09 -6.98 40.12
C ARG A 68 -19.36 -7.71 40.54
N LYS A 69 -20.53 -7.40 39.94
CA LYS A 69 -21.80 -8.09 40.22
C LYS A 69 -21.79 -9.54 39.72
N GLU A 70 -21.19 -9.79 38.56
CA GLU A 70 -21.03 -11.13 37.98
C GLU A 70 -20.19 -12.03 38.88
N ARG A 71 -19.05 -11.54 39.37
CA ARG A 71 -18.20 -12.28 40.33
C ARG A 71 -18.91 -12.58 41.66
N LEU A 72 -19.93 -11.81 42.01
CA LEU A 72 -20.77 -12.02 43.20
C LEU A 72 -21.99 -12.91 42.90
N GLY A 73 -22.08 -13.51 41.72
CA GLY A 73 -23.18 -14.41 41.33
C GLY A 73 -24.49 -13.70 40.98
N ASN A 74 -24.49 -12.37 40.84
CA ASN A 74 -25.72 -11.57 40.83
C ASN A 74 -26.21 -11.12 39.44
N ALA A 75 -25.46 -11.35 38.36
CA ALA A 75 -25.91 -11.13 36.97
C ALA A 75 -24.88 -11.65 35.96
N LEU A 76 -25.35 -12.22 34.85
CA LEU A 76 -24.53 -12.42 33.65
C LEU A 76 -24.47 -11.11 32.87
N ILE A 77 -23.26 -10.67 32.49
CA ILE A 77 -23.11 -9.57 31.53
C ILE A 77 -23.16 -10.18 30.14
N ASP A 78 -23.95 -9.58 29.26
CA ASP A 78 -23.89 -9.93 27.85
C ASP A 78 -22.47 -9.65 27.29
N GLY A 79 -21.83 -10.68 26.74
CA GLY A 79 -20.49 -10.58 26.15
C GLY A 79 -20.39 -9.53 25.04
N GLY A 80 -21.50 -9.21 24.37
CA GLY A 80 -21.60 -8.12 23.39
C GLY A 80 -21.30 -6.75 24.02
N THR A 81 -21.84 -6.48 25.20
CA THR A 81 -21.66 -5.21 25.92
C THR A 81 -20.19 -4.95 26.24
N LYS A 82 -19.48 -5.93 26.80
CA LYS A 82 -18.05 -5.81 27.13
C LYS A 82 -17.19 -5.60 25.89
N ARG A 83 -17.51 -6.32 24.80
CA ARG A 83 -16.84 -6.15 23.51
C ARG A 83 -17.02 -4.73 22.96
N TYR A 84 -18.23 -4.19 23.01
CA TYR A 84 -18.52 -2.83 22.58
C TYR A 84 -17.73 -1.79 23.37
N VAL A 85 -17.72 -1.86 24.72
CA VAL A 85 -16.96 -0.91 25.56
C VAL A 85 -15.47 -0.94 25.21
N GLN A 86 -14.92 -2.15 24.98
CA GLN A 86 -13.52 -2.32 24.59
C GLN A 86 -13.23 -1.74 23.20
N GLN A 87 -14.10 -1.97 22.22
CA GLN A 87 -13.99 -1.43 20.87
C GLN A 87 -14.07 0.10 20.88
N PHE A 88 -15.08 0.67 21.53
CA PHE A 88 -15.22 2.12 21.69
C PHE A 88 -13.96 2.74 22.32
N SER A 89 -13.47 2.18 23.43
CA SER A 89 -12.22 2.66 24.06
C SER A 89 -11.01 2.55 23.14
N ASN A 90 -10.90 1.51 22.32
CA ASN A 90 -9.82 1.36 21.36
C ASN A 90 -9.88 2.42 20.27
N ARG A 91 -11.06 2.72 19.73
CA ARG A 91 -11.28 3.78 18.73
C ARG A 91 -10.89 5.15 19.28
N ILE A 92 -11.25 5.46 20.53
CA ILE A 92 -10.84 6.72 21.17
C ILE A 92 -9.32 6.84 21.33
N LYS A 93 -8.61 5.73 21.56
CA LYS A 93 -7.14 5.75 21.66
C LYS A 93 -6.44 6.05 20.32
N MET A 94 -7.12 5.90 19.20
CA MET A 94 -6.57 6.21 17.88
C MET A 94 -6.55 7.72 17.58
N TRP A 95 -7.21 8.55 18.40
CA TRP A 95 -7.44 9.96 18.13
C TRP A 95 -6.17 10.74 17.78
N ASP A 96 -5.08 10.58 18.55
CA ASP A 96 -3.83 11.31 18.29
C ASP A 96 -3.12 10.85 17.02
N ALA A 97 -3.23 9.56 16.67
CA ALA A 97 -2.68 9.03 15.43
C ALA A 97 -3.45 9.56 14.21
N VAL A 98 -4.78 9.58 14.30
CA VAL A 98 -5.65 10.16 13.27
C VAL A 98 -5.43 11.67 13.15
N HIS A 99 -5.30 12.40 14.27
CA HIS A 99 -4.96 13.82 14.26
C HIS A 99 -3.67 14.09 13.46
N LYS A 100 -2.59 13.36 13.79
CA LYS A 100 -1.31 13.49 13.08
C LYS A 100 -1.46 13.17 11.59
N MET A 101 -2.29 12.18 11.24
CA MET A 101 -2.58 11.85 9.85
C MET A 101 -3.28 12.98 9.13
N VAL A 102 -4.39 13.49 9.65
CA VAL A 102 -5.14 14.60 9.05
C VAL A 102 -4.27 15.85 8.93
N ALA A 103 -3.45 16.17 9.95
CA ALA A 103 -2.55 17.32 9.93
C ALA A 103 -1.55 17.30 8.76
N ARG A 104 -1.11 16.11 8.31
CA ARG A 104 -0.23 15.96 7.14
C ARG A 104 -0.95 16.15 5.83
N HIS A 105 -2.22 15.77 5.74
CA HIS A 105 -3.03 16.08 4.55
C HIS A 105 -3.37 17.57 4.47
N ALA A 106 -3.55 18.24 5.61
CA ALA A 106 -3.80 19.67 5.67
C ALA A 106 -2.56 20.53 5.43
N ASN A 107 -1.36 20.00 5.69
CA ASN A 107 -0.09 20.68 5.47
C ASN A 107 0.93 19.67 4.90
N PRO A 108 0.81 19.31 3.61
CA PRO A 108 1.68 18.32 3.01
C PRO A 108 3.12 18.86 2.94
N GLU A 109 4.07 18.04 3.37
CA GLU A 109 5.49 18.30 3.18
C GLU A 109 5.97 17.67 1.88
N ARG A 110 6.78 18.40 1.11
CA ARG A 110 7.43 17.85 -0.06
C ARG A 110 8.48 16.82 0.35
N ARG A 111 8.34 15.58 -0.12
CA ARG A 111 9.27 14.46 0.11
C ARG A 111 9.67 13.82 -1.22
N PRO A 112 10.97 13.59 -1.47
CA PRO A 112 11.42 12.93 -2.70
C PRO A 112 10.68 11.62 -2.98
N LEU A 113 10.49 11.30 -4.26
CA LEU A 113 9.85 10.03 -4.67
C LEU A 113 10.70 8.82 -4.29
N LEU A 114 12.00 8.90 -4.56
CA LEU A 114 12.96 7.88 -4.19
C LEU A 114 13.74 8.37 -2.96
N ARG A 115 13.71 7.58 -1.89
CA ARG A 115 14.54 7.83 -0.73
C ARG A 115 16.00 7.53 -1.07
N GLU A 116 16.91 8.34 -0.54
CA GLU A 116 18.32 7.96 -0.54
C GLU A 116 18.46 6.68 0.26
N ILE A 117 18.99 5.67 -0.39
CA ILE A 117 19.28 4.39 0.23
C ILE A 117 20.72 4.53 0.72
N PRO A 118 20.99 4.36 2.02
CA PRO A 118 22.36 4.34 2.51
C PRO A 118 23.16 3.33 1.70
N ASP A 119 24.35 3.73 1.21
CA ASP A 119 25.26 2.88 0.43
C ASP A 119 25.83 1.68 1.21
N SER A 120 25.34 1.41 2.42
CA SER A 120 25.93 0.44 3.31
C SER A 120 25.58 -0.99 2.92
N GLN A 121 26.64 -1.79 2.77
CA GLN A 121 26.74 -3.24 2.65
C GLN A 121 26.08 -4.05 3.78
N ASP A 122 25.31 -3.41 4.66
CA ASP A 122 24.59 -4.08 5.72
C ASP A 122 23.27 -4.58 5.15
N VAL A 123 23.35 -5.76 4.55
CA VAL A 123 22.20 -6.55 4.12
C VAL A 123 21.44 -6.90 5.39
N GLY A 124 20.56 -6.00 5.83
CA GLY A 124 19.81 -6.16 7.07
C GLY A 124 19.10 -7.51 7.10
N LEU A 125 18.87 -8.06 8.29
CA LEU A 125 18.28 -9.39 8.50
C LEU A 125 17.03 -9.65 7.62
N LEU A 126 16.21 -8.62 7.38
CA LEU A 126 15.04 -8.70 6.50
C LEU A 126 15.38 -9.07 5.05
N GLU A 127 16.46 -8.53 4.49
CA GLU A 127 16.90 -8.84 3.13
C GLU A 127 17.47 -10.27 3.05
N VAL A 128 18.14 -10.76 4.09
CA VAL A 128 18.57 -12.16 4.18
C VAL A 128 17.36 -13.10 4.22
N ILE A 129 16.38 -12.81 5.08
CA ILE A 129 15.14 -13.57 5.17
C ILE A 129 14.41 -13.55 3.83
N TYR A 130 14.30 -12.39 3.19
CA TYR A 130 13.64 -12.27 1.91
C TYR A 130 14.34 -13.08 0.82
N ARG A 131 15.68 -13.03 0.72
CA ARG A 131 16.41 -13.87 -0.24
C ARG A 131 16.17 -15.36 -0.01
N ALA A 132 16.07 -15.79 1.25
CA ALA A 132 15.71 -17.16 1.57
C ALA A 132 14.29 -17.49 1.09
N LEU A 133 13.31 -16.64 1.38
CA LEU A 133 11.92 -16.80 0.91
C LEU A 133 11.83 -16.81 -0.62
N HIS A 134 12.56 -15.91 -1.28
CA HIS A 134 12.61 -15.81 -2.73
C HIS A 134 13.18 -17.08 -3.37
N ARG A 135 14.28 -17.63 -2.83
CA ARG A 135 14.83 -18.93 -3.29
C ARG A 135 13.88 -20.10 -3.05
N LEU A 136 13.15 -20.09 -1.92
CA LEU A 136 12.13 -21.11 -1.65
C LEU A 136 10.95 -20.99 -2.61
N ALA A 137 10.59 -19.77 -3.01
CA ALA A 137 9.56 -19.51 -4.00
C ALA A 137 9.99 -19.89 -5.43
N GLY A 138 11.24 -19.63 -5.81
CA GLY A 138 11.80 -19.87 -7.15
C GLY A 138 12.71 -21.11 -7.23
N SER A 139 12.31 -22.24 -6.64
CA SER A 139 13.18 -23.42 -6.51
C SER A 139 13.48 -24.18 -7.82
N GLY A 140 12.89 -23.77 -8.95
CA GLY A 140 13.22 -24.26 -10.29
C GLY A 140 14.37 -23.46 -10.90
N GLY A 141 15.30 -24.15 -11.57
CA GLY A 141 16.21 -23.46 -12.49
C GLY A 141 15.43 -22.94 -13.71
N GLN A 142 15.98 -21.95 -14.40
CA GLN A 142 15.45 -21.53 -15.70
C GLN A 142 15.54 -22.71 -16.69
N SER A 143 14.50 -22.89 -17.49
CA SER A 143 14.46 -23.87 -18.57
C SER A 143 15.41 -23.49 -19.71
N GLU A 144 15.97 -24.51 -20.39
CA GLU A 144 16.82 -24.31 -21.57
C GLU A 144 16.08 -23.55 -22.69
N GLU A 145 14.77 -23.71 -22.79
CA GLU A 145 13.94 -22.99 -23.77
C GLU A 145 13.88 -21.48 -23.46
N ALA A 146 13.66 -21.10 -22.20
CA ALA A 146 13.64 -19.70 -21.79
C ALA A 146 15.02 -19.03 -21.97
N GLU A 147 16.09 -19.76 -21.64
CA GLU A 147 17.46 -19.30 -21.88
C GLU A 147 17.73 -19.10 -23.39
N ALA A 148 17.34 -20.07 -24.23
CA ALA A 148 17.46 -19.98 -25.68
C ALA A 148 16.62 -18.85 -26.29
N HIS A 149 15.47 -18.52 -25.67
CA HIS A 149 14.64 -17.35 -26.01
C HIS A 149 15.23 -16.03 -25.50
N GLY A 150 16.39 -16.05 -24.82
CA GLY A 150 17.08 -14.85 -24.36
C GLY A 150 16.57 -14.27 -23.05
N CYS A 151 15.75 -15.02 -22.30
CA CYS A 151 15.26 -14.61 -20.99
C CYS A 151 16.39 -14.60 -19.97
N PHE A 152 16.41 -13.62 -19.07
CA PHE A 152 17.34 -13.60 -17.93
C PHE A 152 16.83 -14.52 -16.82
N SER A 153 17.74 -15.23 -16.15
CA SER A 153 17.39 -16.02 -14.95
C SER A 153 16.86 -15.14 -13.81
N ASP A 154 16.06 -15.69 -12.90
CA ASP A 154 15.47 -14.90 -11.80
C ASP A 154 16.57 -14.27 -10.92
N ILE A 155 16.67 -12.94 -10.99
CA ILE A 155 17.60 -12.14 -10.18
C ILE A 155 16.86 -11.42 -9.06
N PRO A 156 17.31 -11.57 -7.80
CA PRO A 156 16.68 -10.87 -6.69
C PRO A 156 17.05 -9.39 -6.73
N MET A 157 16.05 -8.53 -6.91
CA MET A 157 16.17 -7.12 -6.55
C MET A 157 15.98 -6.98 -5.03
N PRO A 158 16.81 -6.17 -4.34
CA PRO A 158 16.61 -5.94 -2.92
C PRO A 158 15.22 -5.38 -2.60
N VAL A 159 14.58 -5.90 -1.55
CA VAL A 159 13.16 -5.57 -1.23
C VAL A 159 12.96 -4.09 -1.00
N TYR A 160 13.86 -3.46 -0.26
CA TYR A 160 13.74 -2.04 0.07
C TYR A 160 13.76 -1.16 -1.19
N ARG A 161 14.52 -1.56 -2.24
CA ARG A 161 14.51 -0.85 -3.54
C ARG A 161 13.16 -1.03 -4.22
N TYR A 162 12.65 -2.26 -4.22
CA TYR A 162 11.35 -2.59 -4.78
C TYR A 162 10.22 -1.82 -4.11
N GLU A 163 10.17 -1.83 -2.78
CA GLU A 163 9.16 -1.10 -2.01
C GLU A 163 9.22 0.41 -2.26
N THR A 164 10.42 0.99 -2.38
CA THR A 164 10.58 2.41 -2.71
C THR A 164 9.99 2.74 -4.09
N LEU A 165 10.19 1.85 -5.07
CA LEU A 165 9.61 2.02 -6.41
C LEU A 165 8.09 1.85 -6.41
N MET A 166 7.56 0.85 -5.69
CA MET A 166 6.11 0.63 -5.60
C MET A 166 5.42 1.80 -4.92
N LEU A 167 6.00 2.33 -3.84
CA LEU A 167 5.51 3.51 -3.16
C LEU A 167 5.57 4.74 -4.09
N ALA A 168 6.67 4.95 -4.80
CA ALA A 168 6.78 6.05 -5.76
C ALA A 168 5.71 5.96 -6.87
N ALA A 169 5.51 4.78 -7.45
CA ALA A 169 4.46 4.55 -8.45
C ALA A 169 3.06 4.81 -7.88
N TYR A 170 2.79 4.34 -6.66
CA TYR A 170 1.51 4.61 -5.99
C TYR A 170 1.28 6.11 -5.77
N ARG A 171 2.29 6.85 -5.34
CA ARG A 171 2.24 8.31 -5.15
C ARG A 171 2.02 9.05 -6.47
N ILE A 172 2.60 8.58 -7.56
CA ILE A 172 2.36 9.10 -8.92
C ILE A 172 0.90 8.88 -9.34
N LEU A 173 0.37 7.67 -9.15
CA LEU A 173 -1.04 7.39 -9.43
C LEU A 173 -1.98 8.25 -8.56
N LEU A 174 -1.62 8.53 -7.30
CA LEU A 174 -2.39 9.44 -6.44
C LEU A 174 -2.43 10.86 -7.02
N ALA A 175 -1.29 11.37 -7.49
CA ALA A 175 -1.20 12.67 -8.15
C ALA A 175 -2.03 12.73 -9.44
N GLN A 176 -2.11 11.62 -10.17
CA GLN A 176 -2.98 11.48 -11.34
C GLN A 176 -4.47 11.22 -11.01
N GLY A 177 -4.81 10.98 -9.73
CA GLY A 177 -6.18 10.62 -9.32
C GLY A 177 -6.63 9.18 -9.63
N ARG A 178 -5.70 8.22 -9.79
CA ARG A 178 -5.94 6.89 -10.39
C ARG A 178 -5.60 5.67 -9.51
N THR A 179 -6.09 5.55 -8.28
CA THR A 179 -5.62 4.46 -7.38
C THR A 179 -6.65 3.44 -6.92
N GLY A 180 -7.96 3.72 -7.00
CA GLY A 180 -8.99 2.83 -6.43
C GLY A 180 -9.09 1.45 -7.11
N THR A 181 -8.66 1.37 -8.36
CA THR A 181 -8.73 0.16 -9.20
C THR A 181 -7.42 -0.06 -9.96
N ALA A 182 -6.31 0.47 -9.44
CA ALA A 182 -5.04 0.44 -10.14
C ALA A 182 -4.58 -1.01 -10.33
N ARG A 183 -4.18 -1.35 -11.56
CA ARG A 183 -3.68 -2.66 -11.95
C ARG A 183 -2.18 -2.61 -12.18
N PHE A 184 -1.47 -3.59 -11.65
CA PHE A 184 -0.02 -3.72 -11.73
C PHE A 184 0.37 -4.97 -12.51
N ILE A 185 1.48 -4.90 -13.26
CA ILE A 185 2.12 -6.08 -13.83
C ILE A 185 3.64 -6.09 -13.62
N ASP A 186 4.15 -7.26 -13.24
CA ASP A 186 5.58 -7.61 -13.19
C ASP A 186 5.96 -8.46 -14.41
N VAL A 187 6.84 -7.94 -15.27
CA VAL A 187 7.32 -8.62 -16.47
C VAL A 187 8.61 -9.39 -16.18
N GLY A 188 8.57 -10.70 -16.35
CA GLY A 188 9.60 -11.61 -15.86
C GLY A 188 9.45 -11.80 -14.35
N CYS A 189 8.26 -12.21 -13.91
CA CYS A 189 7.92 -12.23 -12.49
C CYS A 189 8.62 -13.33 -11.67
N GLY A 190 9.26 -14.30 -12.33
CA GLY A 190 9.93 -15.42 -11.69
C GLY A 190 8.98 -16.17 -10.74
N GLY A 191 9.43 -16.42 -9.51
CA GLY A 191 8.62 -17.07 -8.47
C GLY A 191 7.45 -16.24 -7.88
N GLY A 192 7.12 -15.06 -8.43
CA GLY A 192 5.92 -14.28 -8.07
C GLY A 192 5.98 -13.50 -6.75
N SER A 193 7.12 -13.53 -6.06
CA SER A 193 7.30 -12.81 -4.78
C SER A 193 7.04 -11.29 -4.86
N LYS A 194 7.44 -10.66 -5.96
CA LYS A 194 7.26 -9.21 -6.19
C LYS A 194 5.80 -8.87 -6.52
N VAL A 195 5.11 -9.70 -7.31
CA VAL A 195 3.66 -9.60 -7.56
C VAL A 195 2.87 -9.55 -6.26
N PHE A 196 3.23 -10.42 -5.29
CA PHE A 196 2.64 -10.39 -3.95
C PHE A 196 2.94 -9.09 -3.20
N LEU A 197 4.19 -8.63 -3.17
CA LEU A 197 4.53 -7.37 -2.50
C LEU A 197 3.81 -6.16 -3.10
N ALA A 198 3.61 -6.13 -4.42
CA ALA A 198 2.84 -5.09 -5.11
C ALA A 198 1.37 -5.00 -4.66
N SER A 199 0.77 -6.11 -4.22
CA SER A 199 -0.65 -6.18 -3.84
C SER A 199 -1.00 -5.32 -2.63
N ARG A 200 0.02 -4.87 -1.89
CA ARG A 200 -0.14 -3.85 -0.85
C ARG A 200 -0.58 -2.50 -1.41
N TYR A 201 -0.14 -2.17 -2.63
CA TYR A 201 -0.34 -0.86 -3.25
C TYR A 201 -1.50 -0.88 -4.24
N PHE A 202 -1.65 -1.97 -4.99
CA PHE A 202 -2.57 -2.03 -6.13
C PHE A 202 -3.77 -2.94 -5.84
N ALA A 203 -4.84 -2.75 -6.61
CA ALA A 203 -6.08 -3.52 -6.45
C ALA A 203 -5.95 -4.92 -7.04
N GLU A 204 -5.18 -5.05 -8.12
CA GLU A 204 -4.95 -6.30 -8.85
C GLU A 204 -3.50 -6.32 -9.36
N CYS A 205 -2.81 -7.44 -9.16
CA CYS A 205 -1.40 -7.59 -9.49
C CYS A 205 -1.15 -8.83 -10.32
N HIS A 206 -0.58 -8.66 -11.50
CA HIS A 206 -0.25 -9.75 -12.40
C HIS A 206 1.26 -9.96 -12.48
N GLY A 207 1.67 -11.20 -12.64
CA GLY A 207 3.01 -11.58 -13.07
C GLY A 207 2.93 -12.29 -14.40
N LEU A 208 3.78 -11.87 -15.34
CA LEU A 208 3.98 -12.62 -16.59
C LEU A 208 5.42 -13.13 -16.65
N ASP A 209 5.59 -14.33 -17.15
CA ASP A 209 6.90 -14.94 -17.38
C ASP A 209 6.83 -15.86 -18.59
N TYR A 210 7.94 -15.98 -19.30
CA TYR A 210 8.07 -16.90 -20.43
C TYR A 210 8.18 -18.34 -19.91
N ASP A 211 8.90 -18.52 -18.80
CA ASP A 211 9.22 -19.83 -18.26
C ASP A 211 8.03 -20.44 -17.50
N ARG A 212 7.55 -21.58 -17.98
CA ARG A 212 6.41 -22.28 -17.40
C ARG A 212 6.69 -22.78 -15.98
N ASP A 213 7.93 -23.16 -15.66
CA ASP A 213 8.28 -23.64 -14.32
C ASP A 213 8.28 -22.49 -13.30
N TYR A 214 8.71 -21.29 -13.72
CA TYR A 214 8.55 -20.08 -12.92
C TYR A 214 7.09 -19.72 -12.68
N ILE A 215 6.22 -19.81 -13.68
CA ILE A 215 4.79 -19.58 -13.50
C ILE A 215 4.17 -20.59 -12.53
N ALA A 216 4.47 -21.88 -12.66
CA ALA A 216 3.98 -22.89 -11.73
C ALA A 216 4.44 -22.63 -10.28
N ALA A 217 5.66 -22.10 -10.12
CA ALA A 217 6.21 -21.71 -8.83
C ALA A 217 5.51 -20.44 -8.28
N ALA A 218 5.27 -19.44 -9.12
CA ALA A 218 4.53 -18.23 -8.78
C ALA A 218 3.10 -18.54 -8.32
N GLU A 219 2.34 -19.33 -9.09
CA GLU A 219 0.98 -19.74 -8.71
C GLU A 219 0.94 -20.48 -7.36
N ARG A 220 1.95 -21.32 -7.07
CA ARG A 220 2.06 -22.01 -5.79
C ARG A 220 2.33 -21.03 -4.66
N THR A 221 3.25 -20.10 -4.87
CA THR A 221 3.59 -19.05 -3.89
C THR A 221 2.36 -18.20 -3.57
N LEU A 222 1.68 -17.67 -4.60
CA LEU A 222 0.49 -16.82 -4.46
C LEU A 222 -0.66 -17.53 -3.74
N ARG A 223 -0.90 -18.82 -4.05
CA ARG A 223 -1.87 -19.65 -3.28
C ARG A 223 -1.46 -19.83 -1.82
N THR A 224 -0.18 -20.08 -1.57
CA THR A 224 0.34 -20.35 -0.22
C THR A 224 0.14 -19.13 0.69
N VAL A 225 0.39 -17.93 0.17
CA VAL A 225 0.18 -16.67 0.91
C VAL A 225 -1.25 -16.15 0.83
N ARG A 226 -2.16 -16.87 0.15
CA ARG A 226 -3.57 -16.51 -0.07
C ARG A 226 -3.75 -15.11 -0.67
N ALA A 227 -2.94 -14.79 -1.68
CA ALA A 227 -3.03 -13.51 -2.38
C ALA A 227 -4.15 -13.54 -3.43
N GLU A 228 -5.39 -13.30 -2.99
CA GLU A 228 -6.60 -13.41 -3.83
C GLU A 228 -6.63 -12.43 -5.01
N SER A 229 -5.94 -11.30 -4.91
CA SER A 229 -5.83 -10.28 -5.96
C SER A 229 -4.58 -10.40 -6.83
N CYS A 230 -3.87 -11.53 -6.74
CA CYS A 230 -2.63 -11.75 -7.47
C CYS A 230 -2.72 -12.95 -8.39
N PHE A 231 -2.24 -12.77 -9.62
CA PHE A 231 -2.29 -13.79 -10.67
C PHE A 231 -0.94 -13.90 -11.34
N ALA A 232 -0.59 -15.11 -11.80
CA ALA A 232 0.60 -15.35 -12.62
C ALA A 232 0.19 -16.12 -13.86
N PHE A 233 0.74 -15.78 -15.03
CA PHE A 233 0.44 -16.47 -16.28
C PHE A 233 1.64 -16.52 -17.21
N GLN A 234 1.69 -17.57 -18.04
CA GLN A 234 2.76 -17.73 -19.03
C GLN A 234 2.49 -16.85 -20.26
N ALA A 235 3.47 -16.04 -20.66
CA ALA A 235 3.43 -15.24 -21.88
C ALA A 235 4.83 -14.81 -22.33
N ASP A 236 5.01 -14.57 -23.62
CA ASP A 236 6.20 -13.91 -24.15
C ASP A 236 6.03 -12.38 -24.09
N ALA A 237 6.84 -11.73 -23.26
CA ALA A 237 6.84 -10.29 -23.06
C ALA A 237 7.05 -9.49 -24.35
N LEU A 238 7.79 -10.03 -25.33
CA LEU A 238 8.10 -9.34 -26.58
C LEU A 238 6.89 -9.23 -27.52
N VAL A 239 5.89 -10.08 -27.33
CA VAL A 239 4.68 -10.12 -28.15
C VAL A 239 3.40 -9.99 -27.33
N PHE A 240 3.47 -9.79 -26.02
CA PHE A 240 2.30 -9.55 -25.19
C PHE A 240 1.62 -8.22 -25.56
N ASP A 241 0.32 -8.25 -25.89
CA ASP A 241 -0.47 -7.06 -26.30
C ASP A 241 -1.21 -6.40 -25.12
N GLY A 242 -1.28 -7.04 -23.95
CA GLY A 242 -2.13 -6.59 -22.85
C GLY A 242 -1.58 -5.45 -21.99
N TYR A 243 -0.44 -4.83 -22.34
CA TYR A 243 0.19 -3.80 -21.51
C TYR A 243 -0.70 -2.57 -21.28
N GLY A 244 -1.60 -2.25 -22.20
CA GLY A 244 -2.55 -1.14 -22.08
C GLY A 244 -3.59 -1.31 -20.96
N ASP A 245 -3.74 -2.52 -20.40
CA ASP A 245 -4.69 -2.81 -19.33
C ASP A 245 -4.17 -2.40 -17.93
N TYR A 246 -2.88 -2.06 -17.83
CA TYR A 246 -2.20 -1.81 -16.55
C TYR A 246 -1.91 -0.33 -16.31
N ASP A 247 -1.96 0.07 -15.04
CA ASP A 247 -1.61 1.40 -14.56
C ASP A 247 -0.12 1.49 -14.21
N VAL A 248 0.47 0.38 -13.80
CA VAL A 248 1.89 0.26 -13.46
C VAL A 248 2.48 -0.97 -14.13
N ILE A 249 3.55 -0.77 -14.88
CA ILE A 249 4.32 -1.83 -15.54
C ILE A 249 5.72 -1.81 -14.94
N TYR A 250 6.13 -2.91 -14.33
CA TYR A 250 7.45 -3.08 -13.75
C TYR A 250 8.20 -4.20 -14.45
N PHE A 251 9.48 -3.99 -14.73
CA PHE A 251 10.34 -5.02 -15.29
C PHE A 251 11.80 -4.79 -14.93
N TYR A 252 12.47 -5.84 -14.45
CA TYR A 252 13.85 -5.76 -13.99
C TYR A 252 14.72 -6.77 -14.74
N ARG A 253 15.28 -6.30 -15.87
CA ARG A 253 16.12 -7.08 -16.80
C ARG A 253 15.56 -8.48 -17.13
N PRO A 254 14.33 -8.59 -17.66
CA PRO A 254 13.78 -9.89 -18.07
C PRO A 254 14.53 -10.50 -19.27
N MET A 255 15.39 -9.74 -19.95
CA MET A 255 16.15 -10.16 -21.13
C MET A 255 17.65 -10.06 -20.88
N ILE A 256 18.43 -11.04 -21.36
CA ILE A 256 19.90 -11.07 -21.26
C ILE A 256 20.54 -10.06 -22.20
N ASP A 257 20.06 -10.01 -23.44
CA ASP A 257 20.63 -9.17 -24.49
C ASP A 257 19.99 -7.78 -24.52
N ASP A 258 20.81 -6.73 -24.62
CA ASP A 258 20.37 -5.35 -24.62
C ASP A 258 19.45 -5.01 -25.81
N ARG A 259 19.57 -5.70 -26.95
CA ARG A 259 18.66 -5.48 -28.10
C ARG A 259 17.29 -6.08 -27.81
N MET A 260 17.22 -7.23 -27.14
CA MET A 260 15.94 -7.82 -26.72
C MET A 260 15.28 -6.96 -25.65
N LEU A 261 16.07 -6.41 -24.72
CA LEU A 261 15.57 -5.46 -23.73
C LEU A 261 15.01 -4.20 -24.41
N ALA A 262 15.74 -3.61 -25.37
CA ALA A 262 15.23 -2.48 -26.15
C ALA A 262 13.94 -2.81 -26.92
N ARG A 263 13.81 -4.02 -27.47
CA ARG A 263 12.56 -4.48 -28.12
C ARG A 263 11.41 -4.60 -27.13
N LEU A 264 11.67 -5.05 -25.90
CA LEU A 264 10.67 -5.07 -24.84
C LEU A 264 10.24 -3.65 -24.45
N GLU A 265 11.20 -2.75 -24.28
CA GLU A 265 10.94 -1.33 -23.98
C GLU A 265 10.04 -0.70 -25.06
N ASP A 266 10.39 -0.89 -26.33
CA ASP A 266 9.59 -0.44 -27.48
C ASP A 266 8.17 -1.03 -27.44
N ARG A 267 8.05 -2.32 -27.13
CA ARG A 267 6.76 -3.00 -27.03
C ARG A 267 5.90 -2.42 -25.91
N VAL A 268 6.46 -2.28 -24.71
CA VAL A 268 5.76 -1.69 -23.55
C VAL A 268 5.35 -0.26 -23.85
N LEU A 269 6.26 0.57 -24.35
CA LEU A 269 5.97 1.97 -24.65
C LEU A 269 4.89 2.11 -25.73
N SER A 270 4.96 1.33 -26.81
CA SER A 270 3.98 1.43 -27.91
C SER A 270 2.58 0.91 -27.59
N THR A 271 2.42 0.13 -26.51
CA THR A 271 1.13 -0.50 -26.15
C THR A 271 0.58 -0.05 -24.80
N ALA A 272 1.40 0.57 -23.95
CA ALA A 272 0.95 1.20 -22.73
C ALA A 272 0.03 2.39 -23.06
N ARG A 273 -1.04 2.55 -22.27
CA ARG A 273 -1.93 3.70 -22.38
C ARG A 273 -1.27 4.97 -21.83
N PRO A 274 -1.67 6.16 -22.30
CA PRO A 274 -1.25 7.42 -21.69
C PRO A 274 -1.49 7.46 -20.18
N GLY A 275 -0.51 7.98 -19.45
CA GLY A 275 -0.49 8.06 -18.00
C GLY A 275 -0.03 6.78 -17.29
N THR A 276 0.26 5.67 -17.98
CA THR A 276 0.81 4.46 -17.34
C THR A 276 2.20 4.72 -16.77
N VAL A 277 2.42 4.29 -15.53
CA VAL A 277 3.72 4.39 -14.84
C VAL A 277 4.58 3.19 -15.23
N ILE A 278 5.79 3.46 -15.69
CA ILE A 278 6.75 2.44 -16.11
C ILE A 278 7.95 2.47 -15.15
N LEU A 279 8.29 1.30 -14.62
CA LEU A 279 9.39 1.08 -13.68
C LEU A 279 10.41 0.12 -14.29
N ALA A 280 11.57 0.68 -14.67
CA ALA A 280 12.64 -0.05 -15.34
C ALA A 280 13.98 0.13 -14.59
N PRO A 281 14.15 -0.48 -13.39
CA PRO A 281 15.25 -0.16 -12.48
C PRO A 281 16.58 -0.85 -12.84
N TYR A 282 17.09 -0.58 -14.03
CA TYR A 282 18.43 -0.96 -14.48
C TYR A 282 19.15 0.25 -15.06
N ASP A 283 20.49 0.20 -15.15
CA ASP A 283 21.34 1.36 -15.44
C ASP A 283 21.30 1.87 -16.89
N VAL A 284 20.28 1.47 -17.67
CA VAL A 284 20.11 1.88 -19.07
C VAL A 284 18.96 2.88 -19.16
N MET A 285 19.18 3.98 -19.88
CA MET A 285 18.08 4.92 -20.16
C MET A 285 17.10 4.26 -21.12
N LEU A 286 15.81 4.25 -20.75
CA LEU A 286 14.74 4.10 -21.73
C LEU A 286 14.91 5.25 -22.72
N ASN A 287 15.17 4.94 -23.99
CA ASN A 287 15.28 5.96 -25.03
C ASN A 287 13.87 6.28 -25.52
N PRO A 288 13.28 7.44 -25.16
CA PRO A 288 11.99 7.83 -25.72
C PRO A 288 12.18 7.97 -27.22
N ARG A 289 11.32 7.31 -28.00
CA ARG A 289 11.33 7.51 -29.45
C ARG A 289 10.86 8.93 -29.75
N SER A 290 11.32 9.51 -30.86
CA SER A 290 10.90 10.85 -31.27
C SER A 290 9.41 10.95 -31.63
N ASP A 291 8.72 9.83 -31.77
CA ASP A 291 7.30 9.73 -32.13
C ASP A 291 6.40 9.22 -30.99
N PHE A 292 6.95 9.00 -29.79
CA PHE A 292 6.18 8.59 -28.61
C PHE A 292 6.56 9.41 -27.40
N ASP A 293 5.60 10.20 -26.89
CA ASP A 293 5.79 11.00 -25.70
C ASP A 293 5.95 10.07 -24.49
N CYS A 294 7.16 9.96 -23.97
CA CYS A 294 7.45 9.27 -22.72
C CYS A 294 8.33 10.18 -21.88
N ALA A 295 7.82 10.57 -20.72
CA ALA A 295 8.48 11.52 -19.86
C ALA A 295 9.07 10.84 -18.65
N ARG A 296 10.26 11.27 -18.25
CA ARG A 296 10.96 10.73 -17.08
C ARG A 296 10.56 11.50 -15.84
N ILE A 297 10.08 10.80 -14.83
CA ILE A 297 9.71 11.40 -13.53
C ILE A 297 10.93 11.48 -12.60
N GLU A 298 11.61 10.35 -12.44
CA GLU A 298 12.77 10.24 -11.55
C GLU A 298 13.56 8.97 -11.91
N ARG A 299 14.88 9.09 -12.11
CA ARG A 299 15.79 7.98 -12.46
C ARG A 299 15.19 6.95 -13.45
N CYS A 300 14.65 5.85 -12.91
CA CYS A 300 14.10 4.69 -13.60
C CYS A 300 12.56 4.64 -13.63
N ILE A 301 11.89 5.76 -13.35
CA ILE A 301 10.45 5.93 -13.35
C ILE A 301 10.05 6.84 -14.50
N PHE A 302 9.11 6.36 -15.32
CA PHE A 302 8.63 7.05 -16.51
C PHE A 302 7.10 7.04 -16.55
N ILE A 303 6.52 7.93 -17.34
CA ILE A 303 5.09 7.93 -17.66
C ILE A 303 4.91 7.95 -19.17
N ALA A 304 4.12 6.99 -19.67
CA ALA A 304 3.81 6.86 -21.09
C ALA A 304 2.79 7.92 -21.53
N GLY A 305 2.91 8.38 -22.78
CA GLY A 305 1.96 9.25 -23.48
C GLY A 305 1.80 10.66 -22.90
N ILE A 306 2.81 11.21 -22.22
CA ILE A 306 2.77 12.58 -21.67
C ILE A 306 4.06 13.35 -21.94
N THR A 307 3.97 14.67 -21.91
CA THR A 307 5.11 15.59 -22.03
C THR A 307 5.93 15.65 -20.74
N GLN A 308 7.17 16.16 -20.84
CA GLN A 308 8.02 16.35 -19.66
C GLN A 308 7.45 17.39 -18.67
N ASP A 309 6.81 18.45 -19.16
CA ASP A 309 6.18 19.46 -18.29
C ASP A 309 5.03 18.87 -17.47
N GLU A 310 4.20 18.01 -18.08
CA GLU A 310 3.15 17.27 -17.38
C GLU A 310 3.74 16.29 -16.34
N ALA A 311 4.84 15.62 -16.68
CA ALA A 311 5.54 14.74 -15.77
C ALA A 311 6.12 15.50 -14.57
N ASP A 312 6.72 16.66 -14.78
CA ASP A 312 7.28 17.49 -13.71
C ASP A 312 6.18 18.00 -12.77
N ALA A 313 5.00 18.35 -13.30
CA ALA A 313 3.83 18.70 -12.50
C ALA A 313 3.33 17.50 -11.67
N ILE A 314 3.19 16.32 -12.29
CA ILE A 314 2.80 15.09 -11.58
C ILE A 314 3.83 14.72 -10.50
N ARG A 315 5.12 14.86 -10.79
CA ARG A 315 6.20 14.65 -9.82
C ARG A 315 6.04 15.57 -8.62
N TYR A 316 5.88 16.87 -8.88
CA TYR A 316 5.70 17.88 -7.82
C TYR A 316 4.52 17.50 -6.91
N GLU A 317 3.40 17.10 -7.49
CA GLU A 317 2.22 16.66 -6.75
C GLU A 317 2.44 15.36 -5.97
N ALA A 318 3.07 14.37 -6.61
CA ALA A 318 3.37 13.10 -5.98
C ALA A 318 4.33 13.28 -4.80
N GLU A 319 5.28 14.21 -4.88
CA GLU A 319 6.19 14.54 -3.78
C GLU A 319 5.46 15.17 -2.56
N HIS A 320 4.25 15.74 -2.73
CA HIS A 320 3.41 16.25 -1.64
C HIS A 320 2.41 15.21 -1.09
N THR A 321 2.51 13.96 -1.54
CA THR A 321 1.82 12.84 -0.89
C THR A 321 2.71 12.25 0.23
N ASP A 322 2.09 11.64 1.23
CA ASP A 322 2.80 10.96 2.33
C ASP A 322 3.71 9.85 1.76
N ASP A 323 4.82 9.59 2.43
CA ASP A 323 5.84 8.60 1.98
C ASP A 323 5.88 7.37 2.90
N ARG A 324 4.83 7.17 3.69
CA ARG A 324 4.67 6.00 4.55
C ARG A 324 4.13 4.83 3.77
N PHE A 325 4.19 3.66 4.40
CA PHE A 325 3.53 2.49 3.86
C PHE A 325 2.03 2.69 3.72
N VAL A 326 1.48 2.11 2.66
CA VAL A 326 0.04 2.04 2.48
C VAL A 326 -0.55 1.10 3.53
N THR A 327 -1.60 1.57 4.20
CA THR A 327 -2.36 0.80 5.20
C THR A 327 -3.83 1.08 4.98
N ARG A 328 -4.64 0.03 4.91
CA ARG A 328 -6.10 0.06 4.75
C ARG A 328 -6.77 -0.16 6.11
N SER A 329 -8.03 0.26 6.27
CA SER A 329 -8.79 0.03 7.51
C SER A 329 -8.86 -1.46 7.90
N GLY A 330 -8.90 -2.36 6.92
CA GLY A 330 -8.86 -3.82 7.11
C GLY A 330 -7.53 -4.36 7.64
N ASP A 331 -6.43 -3.60 7.53
CA ASP A 331 -5.10 -4.04 8.00
C ASP A 331 -4.95 -3.86 9.52
N PHE A 332 -5.86 -3.13 10.16
CA PHE A 332 -5.82 -2.90 11.60
C PHE A 332 -6.32 -4.14 12.35
N ALA A 333 -5.52 -4.60 13.33
CA ALA A 333 -5.90 -5.70 14.21
C ALA A 333 -7.18 -5.43 15.05
N ARG A 334 -7.65 -4.17 15.06
CA ARG A 334 -8.83 -3.73 15.78
C ARG A 334 -9.71 -2.94 14.84
N ASP A 335 -11.02 -3.17 14.95
CA ASP A 335 -12.03 -2.44 14.20
C ASP A 335 -11.92 -0.92 14.43
N PRO A 336 -11.58 -0.14 13.39
CA PRO A 336 -11.41 1.31 13.48
C PRO A 336 -12.74 2.07 13.63
N GLY A 337 -13.89 1.44 13.37
CA GLY A 337 -15.22 2.03 13.52
C GLY A 337 -15.41 3.31 12.71
N PHE A 338 -15.77 4.41 13.38
CA PHE A 338 -16.00 5.69 12.72
C PHE A 338 -14.75 6.27 12.03
N TRP A 339 -13.55 5.77 12.31
CA TRP A 339 -12.33 6.18 11.62
C TRP A 339 -12.12 5.53 10.25
N SER A 340 -12.84 4.47 9.90
CA SER A 340 -12.57 3.67 8.70
C SER A 340 -12.47 4.50 7.43
N ALA A 341 -13.44 5.41 7.21
CA ALA A 341 -13.46 6.27 6.02
C ALA A 341 -12.20 7.13 5.89
N LEU A 342 -11.74 7.74 6.99
CA LEU A 342 -10.52 8.55 6.99
C LEU A 342 -9.27 7.72 6.76
N LEU A 343 -9.20 6.52 7.31
CA LEU A 343 -8.05 5.62 7.13
C LEU A 343 -7.97 5.10 5.69
N ASP A 344 -9.12 4.76 5.10
CA ASP A 344 -9.19 4.31 3.71
C ASP A 344 -8.91 5.45 2.72
N ALA A 345 -9.33 6.68 3.04
CA ALA A 345 -9.04 7.86 2.23
C ALA A 345 -7.59 8.35 2.35
N SER A 346 -6.99 8.27 3.55
CA SER A 346 -5.60 8.68 3.74
C SER A 346 -4.63 7.78 2.98
N ARG A 347 -4.96 6.48 2.86
CA ARG A 347 -4.18 5.46 2.14
C ARG A 347 -2.78 5.22 2.70
N PHE A 348 -2.46 5.75 3.89
CA PHE A 348 -1.12 5.69 4.47
C PHE A 348 -1.17 5.36 5.96
N ASP A 349 -0.11 4.73 6.46
CA ASP A 349 0.03 4.37 7.87
C ASP A 349 -0.04 5.61 8.78
N ILE A 350 -0.91 5.54 9.78
CA ILE A 350 -1.03 6.57 10.81
C ILE A 350 0.04 6.46 11.90
N GLY A 351 0.89 5.43 11.85
CA GLY A 351 2.03 5.24 12.76
C GLY A 351 1.63 4.63 14.11
N VAL A 352 0.62 3.75 14.15
CA VAL A 352 0.19 3.10 15.41
C VAL A 352 1.27 2.18 15.99
N GLY A 353 2.30 1.83 15.20
CA GLY A 353 3.45 1.03 15.62
C GLY A 353 4.15 1.51 16.90
N ASP A 354 4.09 2.82 17.20
CA ASP A 354 4.70 3.37 18.42
C ASP A 354 3.79 3.29 19.66
N THR A 355 2.53 2.87 19.53
CA THR A 355 1.52 2.95 20.61
C THR A 355 0.80 1.62 20.89
N VAL A 356 1.27 0.49 20.36
CA VAL A 356 0.89 -0.84 20.86
C VAL A 356 1.97 -1.36 21.82
N PRO A 357 1.93 -1.00 23.12
CA PRO A 357 2.71 -1.70 24.13
C PRO A 357 2.18 -3.13 24.22
N GLY A 358 2.76 -4.06 23.47
CA GLY A 358 2.28 -5.44 23.44
C GLY A 358 2.95 -6.40 22.47
N LEU A 359 3.45 -5.93 21.32
CA LEU A 359 4.14 -6.82 20.36
C LEU A 359 5.59 -7.18 20.74
N ARG A 360 6.05 -6.78 21.93
CA ARG A 360 7.33 -7.23 22.54
C ARG A 360 7.20 -8.46 23.46
N ARG A 361 6.08 -9.19 23.49
CA ARG A 361 5.96 -10.43 24.28
C ARG A 361 5.65 -11.60 23.36
N GLY A 362 6.63 -12.44 23.04
CA GLY A 362 6.34 -13.69 22.34
C GLY A 362 7.48 -14.62 21.96
N ILE A 363 8.74 -14.16 21.85
CA ILE A 363 9.85 -15.10 21.68
C ILE A 363 10.34 -15.48 23.08
N ARG A 364 9.73 -16.53 23.65
CA ARG A 364 10.43 -17.29 24.69
C ARG A 364 11.57 -18.02 23.99
N GLU A 365 12.80 -17.70 24.36
CA GLU A 365 13.94 -18.53 24.02
C GLU A 365 13.64 -19.97 24.49
N PRO A 366 13.78 -20.99 23.61
CA PRO A 366 13.75 -22.37 24.07
C PRO A 366 14.96 -22.60 24.97
N ALA A 367 14.70 -23.19 26.15
CA ALA A 367 15.72 -23.60 27.11
C ALA A 367 16.55 -24.78 26.61
#